data_AF-A0A957DGZ9-F1
#
_entry.id   AF-A0A957DGZ9-F1
#
_cell.length_a   1.000
_cell.length_b   1.000
_cell.length_c   1.000
_cell.angle_alpha   90.00
_cell.angle_beta   90.00
_cell.angle_gamma   90.00
#
_symmetry.space_group_name_H-M   'P 1'
#
loop_
_entity.id
_entity.type
_entity.pdbx_description
1 polymer ?
#
loop_
_entity_poly.entity_id
_entity_poly.type
_entity_poly.pdbx_seq_one_letter_code
_entity_poly.pdbx_strand_id
1 'polypeptide(L)'
;MALIPSLLLKQLYTFGSLKNVEGGVQFSIKNRLSDAYLTEVGQVLIDGVEVPMPAIAIRLNHDQTINPADVSARNPVSFPLRETLDILANVDHLPNGKHKLEIRFKTTPFGKLKLEVEDAISADDEHLLRIPRDRADDYGADIIKKRQEFVQQFTGARLNHVAQFTFDPQATKGNIENLTGVAQVPLGFAGPLHIDGENAKGEFLIPLATTEGTLVASYNRGIKLLNLSGGVRCTVVGDAMQRAPV
;
A
#
# COMPACT_ATOMS: atom_id res chain seq x y z
N MET A 1 -1.03 26.26 19.80
CA MET A 1 -0.46 25.78 18.52
C MET A 1 0.25 24.48 18.86
N ALA A 2 -0.28 23.33 18.42
CA ALA A 2 0.30 22.04 18.78
C ALA A 2 1.69 21.92 18.14
N LEU A 3 2.72 21.65 18.96
CA LEU A 3 4.06 21.42 18.46
C LEU A 3 4.06 20.06 17.76
N ILE A 4 4.21 20.03 16.43
CA ILE A 4 4.32 18.77 15.69
C ILE A 4 5.77 18.28 15.80
N PRO A 5 6.01 17.08 16.34
CA PRO A 5 7.33 16.46 16.36
C PRO A 5 8.00 16.44 14.98
N SER A 6 9.29 16.74 14.92
CA SER A 6 10.07 16.74 13.67
C SER A 6 10.03 15.40 12.93
N LEU A 7 9.94 14.28 13.66
CA LEU A 7 9.75 12.94 13.08
C LEU A 7 8.44 12.81 12.29
N LEU A 8 7.33 13.38 12.80
CA LEU A 8 6.05 13.37 12.09
C LEU A 8 6.05 14.31 10.88
N LEU A 9 6.80 15.42 10.96
CA LEU A 9 6.99 16.29 9.80
C LEU A 9 7.72 15.56 8.68
N LYS A 10 8.82 14.84 8.98
CA LYS A 10 9.53 14.03 7.98
C LYS A 10 8.65 12.99 7.30
N GLN A 11 7.64 12.44 7.99
CA GLN A 11 6.69 11.50 7.39
C GLN A 11 5.77 12.14 6.34
N LEU A 12 5.65 13.47 6.32
CA LEU A 12 4.93 14.16 5.24
C LEU A 12 5.65 14.02 3.90
N TYR A 13 6.97 13.84 3.90
CA TYR A 13 7.72 13.59 2.68
C TYR A 13 7.45 12.19 2.12
N THR A 14 7.31 12.08 0.80
CA THR A 14 7.27 10.79 0.12
C THR A 14 8.69 10.42 -0.31
N PHE A 15 9.39 9.58 0.46
CA PHE A 15 10.75 9.14 0.08
C PHE A 15 10.79 8.44 -1.28
N GLY A 16 11.80 8.77 -2.09
CA GLY A 16 11.90 8.34 -3.49
C GLY A 16 10.97 9.10 -4.43
N SER A 17 10.49 10.28 -4.02
CA SER A 17 9.70 11.16 -4.89
C SER A 17 10.56 12.21 -5.59
N LEU A 18 11.78 12.46 -5.11
CA LEU A 18 12.72 13.35 -5.78
C LEU A 18 13.14 12.76 -7.13
N LYS A 19 12.85 13.47 -8.22
CA LYS A 19 13.22 13.07 -9.58
C LYS A 19 13.41 14.27 -10.48
N ASN A 20 14.29 14.12 -11.47
CA ASN A 20 14.36 15.04 -12.60
C ASN A 20 13.14 14.79 -13.51
N VAL A 21 12.46 15.86 -13.90
CA VAL A 21 11.30 15.84 -14.80
C VAL A 21 11.53 16.82 -15.94
N GLU A 22 10.70 16.77 -16.97
CA GLU A 22 10.71 17.81 -18.00
C GLU A 22 10.42 19.18 -17.37
N GLY A 23 11.33 20.14 -17.57
CA GLY A 23 11.22 21.48 -16.98
C GLY A 23 11.70 21.62 -15.53
N GLY A 24 12.38 20.61 -14.96
CA GLY A 24 13.16 20.79 -13.73
C GLY A 24 13.15 19.58 -12.80
N VAL A 25 12.85 19.82 -11.52
CA VAL A 25 12.92 18.83 -10.45
C VAL A 25 11.56 18.73 -9.76
N GLN A 26 11.11 17.51 -9.47
CA GLN A 26 9.87 17.25 -8.73
C GLN A 26 10.16 16.49 -7.43
N PHE A 27 9.40 16.78 -6.37
CA PHE A 27 9.26 15.92 -5.20
C PHE A 27 7.85 16.04 -4.59
N SER A 28 7.44 15.08 -3.78
CA SER A 28 6.05 14.94 -3.31
C SER A 28 5.91 14.99 -1.79
N ILE A 29 4.88 15.70 -1.33
CA ILE A 29 4.49 15.79 0.08
C ILE A 29 3.09 15.22 0.23
N LYS A 30 2.94 14.22 1.11
CA LYS A 30 1.67 13.57 1.41
C LYS A 30 1.18 13.98 2.79
N ASN A 31 -0.08 14.41 2.89
CA ASN A 31 -0.66 14.69 4.20
C ASN A 31 -0.86 13.39 4.98
N ARG A 32 -0.17 13.24 6.11
CA ARG A 32 -0.29 12.10 7.03
C ARG A 32 -0.73 12.52 8.45
N LEU A 33 -1.19 13.77 8.61
CA LEU A 33 -1.62 14.31 9.89
C LEU A 33 -3.14 14.19 10.04
N SER A 34 -3.88 15.22 9.66
CA SER A 34 -5.34 15.26 9.57
C SER A 34 -5.74 16.16 8.42
N ASP A 35 -7.03 16.24 8.11
CA ASP A 35 -7.54 17.20 7.12
C ASP A 35 -7.04 18.61 7.41
N ALA A 36 -6.50 19.23 6.37
CA ALA A 36 -5.83 20.52 6.47
C ALA A 36 -6.08 21.36 5.22
N TYR A 37 -5.77 22.64 5.37
CA TYR A 37 -5.75 23.59 4.28
C TYR A 37 -4.37 24.23 4.20
N LEU A 38 -3.76 24.22 3.02
CA LEU A 38 -2.54 24.97 2.74
C LEU A 38 -2.91 26.45 2.56
N THR A 39 -2.26 27.30 3.34
CA THR A 39 -2.59 28.74 3.45
C THR A 39 -1.42 29.66 3.09
N GLU A 40 -0.21 29.11 2.95
CA GLU A 40 0.98 29.83 2.53
C GLU A 40 2.02 28.80 2.08
N VAL A 41 2.68 29.07 0.97
CA VAL A 41 3.89 28.38 0.57
C VAL A 41 5.03 29.35 0.81
N GLY A 42 5.94 28.98 1.68
CA GLY A 42 7.12 29.77 1.99
C GLY A 42 8.29 29.36 1.09
N GLN A 43 9.46 29.20 1.71
CA GLN A 43 10.70 28.93 1.01
C GLN A 43 10.83 27.44 0.62
N VAL A 44 11.37 27.17 -0.57
CA VAL A 44 11.89 25.86 -0.98
C VAL A 44 13.40 25.98 -1.18
N LEU A 45 14.17 25.09 -0.57
CA LEU A 45 15.62 24.99 -0.78
C LEU A 45 15.99 23.60 -1.27
N ILE A 46 16.90 23.55 -2.23
CA ILE A 46 17.51 22.33 -2.76
C ILE A 46 19.02 22.49 -2.57
N ASP A 47 19.64 21.58 -1.82
CA ASP A 47 21.06 21.66 -1.40
C ASP A 47 21.47 22.99 -0.77
N GLY A 48 20.52 23.60 -0.05
CA GLY A 48 20.71 24.91 0.59
C GLY A 48 20.59 26.11 -0.34
N VAL A 49 20.33 25.90 -1.64
CA VAL A 49 20.04 26.96 -2.61
C VAL A 49 18.53 27.20 -2.64
N GLU A 50 18.12 28.45 -2.44
CA GLU A 50 16.70 28.84 -2.52
C GLU A 50 16.20 28.81 -3.96
N VAL A 51 15.08 28.13 -4.18
CA VAL A 51 14.37 28.14 -5.46
C VAL A 51 13.50 29.40 -5.51
N PRO A 52 13.63 30.25 -6.54
CA PRO A 52 12.79 31.45 -6.67
C PRO A 52 11.29 31.09 -6.72
N MET A 53 10.44 31.82 -5.99
CA MET A 53 9.00 31.56 -5.97
C MET A 53 8.35 31.45 -7.36
N PRO A 54 8.69 32.28 -8.37
CA PRO A 54 8.16 32.14 -9.73
C PRO A 54 8.56 30.85 -10.45
N ALA A 55 9.61 30.17 -9.99
CA ALA A 55 10.06 28.89 -10.51
C ALA A 55 9.40 27.69 -9.80
N ILE A 56 8.51 27.92 -8.84
CA ILE A 56 7.83 26.85 -8.11
C ILE A 56 6.39 26.75 -8.62
N ALA A 57 5.94 25.52 -8.88
CA ALA A 57 4.55 25.19 -9.13
C ALA A 57 4.11 24.04 -8.21
N ILE A 58 2.83 24.00 -7.85
CA ILE A 58 2.27 22.90 -7.05
C ILE A 58 1.22 22.19 -7.89
N ARG A 59 1.34 20.87 -8.03
CA ARG A 59 0.35 20.04 -8.71
C ARG A 59 -0.46 19.23 -7.68
N LEU A 60 -1.78 19.35 -7.79
CA LEU A 60 -2.81 18.68 -7.00
C LEU A 60 -3.50 17.64 -7.88
N ASN A 61 -3.84 16.47 -7.33
CA ASN A 61 -4.70 15.48 -7.97
C ASN A 61 -4.35 15.18 -9.46
N HIS A 62 -3.07 15.15 -9.79
CA HIS A 62 -2.49 14.93 -11.13
C HIS A 62 -2.86 15.93 -12.25
N ASP A 63 -3.92 16.74 -12.15
CA ASP A 63 -4.38 17.59 -13.26
C ASP A 63 -4.40 19.10 -12.95
N GLN A 64 -4.46 19.51 -11.67
CA GLN A 64 -4.54 20.93 -11.32
C GLN A 64 -3.18 21.46 -10.89
N THR A 65 -2.63 22.40 -11.66
CA THR A 65 -1.41 23.14 -11.28
C THR A 65 -1.80 24.51 -10.73
N ILE A 66 -1.26 24.87 -9.57
CA ILE A 66 -1.48 26.16 -8.91
C ILE A 66 -0.14 26.89 -8.76
N ASN A 67 -0.20 28.22 -8.81
CA ASN A 67 0.93 29.07 -8.47
C ASN A 67 1.00 29.20 -6.92
N PRO A 68 2.14 28.89 -6.29
CA PRO A 68 2.32 29.06 -4.84
C PRO A 68 1.95 30.45 -4.32
N ALA A 69 2.14 31.49 -5.13
CA ALA A 69 1.83 32.87 -4.77
C ALA A 69 0.32 33.14 -4.60
N ASP A 70 -0.54 32.31 -5.21
CA ASP A 70 -2.00 32.44 -5.11
C ASP A 70 -2.56 31.80 -3.83
N VAL A 71 -1.73 31.02 -3.12
CA VAL A 71 -2.11 30.33 -1.89
C VAL A 71 -1.99 31.28 -0.70
N SER A 72 -3.13 31.61 -0.10
CA SER A 72 -3.18 32.55 1.02
C SER A 72 -4.23 32.14 2.05
N ALA A 73 -4.24 32.79 3.22
CA ALA A 73 -5.31 32.60 4.20
C ALA A 73 -6.71 32.99 3.66
N ARG A 74 -6.77 33.83 2.61
CA ARG A 74 -8.02 34.22 1.93
C ARG A 74 -8.39 33.30 0.76
N ASN A 75 -7.42 32.57 0.22
CA ASN A 75 -7.58 31.61 -0.86
C ASN A 75 -6.83 30.31 -0.51
N PRO A 76 -7.31 29.54 0.48
CA PRO A 76 -6.64 28.35 0.93
C PRO A 76 -6.85 27.18 -0.05
N VAL A 77 -5.85 26.31 -0.14
CA VAL A 77 -5.90 25.09 -0.96
C VAL A 77 -6.20 23.90 -0.07
N SER A 78 -7.18 23.07 -0.45
CA SER A 78 -7.52 21.86 0.28
C SER A 78 -6.34 20.88 0.26
N PHE A 79 -5.96 20.36 1.43
CA PHE A 79 -4.93 19.34 1.60
C PHE A 79 -5.44 18.27 2.58
N PRO A 80 -6.44 17.45 2.20
CA PRO A 80 -7.06 16.48 3.09
C PRO A 80 -6.11 15.34 3.46
N LEU A 81 -6.46 14.56 4.48
CA LEU A 81 -5.66 13.40 4.92
C LEU A 81 -5.46 12.41 3.75
N ARG A 82 -4.21 11.96 3.58
CA ARG A 82 -3.72 11.08 2.49
C ARG A 82 -3.59 11.75 1.12
N GLU A 83 -3.92 13.02 0.98
CA GLU A 83 -3.70 13.75 -0.28
C GLU A 83 -2.21 13.97 -0.53
N THR A 84 -1.80 14.03 -1.80
CA THR A 84 -0.41 14.26 -2.19
C THR A 84 -0.29 15.53 -3.04
N LEU A 85 0.68 16.37 -2.68
CA LEU A 85 1.08 17.55 -3.44
C LEU A 85 2.43 17.28 -4.09
N ASP A 86 2.52 17.51 -5.40
CA ASP A 86 3.79 17.53 -6.11
C ASP A 86 4.31 18.96 -6.16
N ILE A 87 5.52 19.18 -5.67
CA ILE A 87 6.26 20.43 -5.83
C ILE A 87 7.13 20.29 -7.07
N LEU A 88 6.91 21.16 -8.06
CA LEU A 88 7.72 21.26 -9.26
C LEU A 88 8.58 22.52 -9.14
N ALA A 89 9.90 22.35 -9.11
CA ALA A 89 10.89 23.41 -9.13
C ALA A 89 11.52 23.48 -10.53
N ASN A 90 11.30 24.59 -11.23
CA ASN A 90 11.92 24.89 -12.51
C ASN A 90 13.37 25.37 -12.29
N VAL A 91 14.23 24.40 -12.03
CA VAL A 91 15.67 24.53 -11.85
C VAL A 91 16.38 23.49 -12.72
N ASP A 92 17.69 23.62 -12.88
CA ASP A 92 18.48 22.60 -13.57
C ASP A 92 18.31 21.23 -12.90
N HIS A 93 18.43 20.17 -13.71
CA HIS A 93 18.41 18.80 -13.22
C HIS A 93 19.51 18.58 -12.18
N LEU A 94 19.16 17.91 -11.08
CA LEU A 94 20.15 17.57 -10.06
C LEU A 94 20.97 16.37 -10.52
N PRO A 95 22.28 16.33 -10.20
CA PRO A 95 23.11 15.18 -10.50
C PRO A 95 22.65 13.94 -9.71
N ASN A 96 23.13 12.76 -10.10
CA ASN A 96 22.86 11.57 -9.29
C ASN A 96 23.55 11.68 -7.94
N GLY A 97 22.83 11.37 -6.86
CA GLY A 97 23.32 11.48 -5.50
C GLY A 97 22.23 11.88 -4.53
N LYS A 98 22.67 12.17 -3.29
CA LYS A 98 21.80 12.64 -2.22
C LYS A 98 21.68 14.15 -2.28
N HIS A 99 20.46 14.63 -2.11
CA HIS A 99 20.11 16.05 -2.08
C HIS A 99 19.32 16.38 -0.83
N LYS A 100 19.63 17.53 -0.24
CA LYS A 100 18.89 18.07 0.90
C LYS A 100 17.75 18.94 0.40
N LEU A 101 16.54 18.63 0.83
CA LEU A 101 15.34 19.38 0.52
C LEU A 101 14.81 20.04 1.78
N GLU A 102 14.56 21.34 1.71
CA GLU A 102 13.82 22.08 2.75
C GLU A 102 12.61 22.76 2.13
N ILE A 103 11.46 22.63 2.76
CA ILE A 103 10.26 23.40 2.40
C ILE A 103 9.58 23.93 3.64
N ARG A 104 9.20 25.21 3.57
CA ARG A 104 8.43 25.90 4.60
C ARG A 104 7.05 26.21 4.04
N PHE A 105 6.02 25.90 4.79
CA PHE A 105 4.64 26.18 4.39
C PHE A 105 3.77 26.36 5.62
N LYS A 106 2.60 26.95 5.44
CA LYS A 106 1.63 27.18 6.51
C LYS A 106 0.33 26.48 6.21
N THR A 107 -0.19 25.76 7.20
CA THR A 107 -1.49 25.10 7.09
C THR A 107 -2.43 25.53 8.20
N THR A 108 -3.73 25.32 8.01
CA THR A 108 -4.71 25.31 9.10
C THR A 108 -5.18 23.86 9.25
N PRO A 109 -5.18 23.28 10.47
CA PRO A 109 -4.98 23.92 11.78
C PRO A 109 -3.53 23.99 12.29
N PHE A 110 -2.55 23.43 11.58
CA PHE A 110 -1.22 23.18 12.16
C PHE A 110 -0.26 24.37 12.19
N GLY A 111 -0.54 25.41 11.41
CA GLY A 111 0.28 26.59 11.31
C GLY A 111 1.55 26.40 10.48
N LYS A 112 2.65 27.04 10.87
CA LYS A 112 3.91 27.01 10.12
C LYS A 112 4.61 25.66 10.31
N LEU A 113 4.94 25.02 9.20
CA LEU A 113 5.63 23.74 9.13
C LEU A 113 6.93 23.94 8.35
N LYS A 114 8.02 23.38 8.88
CA LYS A 114 9.30 23.26 8.20
C LYS A 114 9.59 21.78 8.03
N LEU A 115 9.70 21.35 6.78
CA LEU A 115 10.13 20.01 6.40
C LEU A 115 11.57 20.08 5.95
N GLU A 116 12.42 19.23 6.50
CA GLU A 116 13.83 19.10 6.12
C GLU A 116 14.16 17.61 5.99
N VAL A 117 14.49 17.18 4.77
CA VAL A 117 14.72 15.78 4.39
C VAL A 117 15.90 15.65 3.44
N GLU A 118 16.45 14.45 3.38
CA GLU A 118 17.43 14.06 2.36
C GLU A 118 16.77 12.97 1.51
N ASP A 119 16.78 13.15 0.19
CA ASP A 119 16.38 12.12 -0.78
C ASP A 119 17.48 11.97 -1.83
N ALA A 120 17.42 10.94 -2.66
CA ALA A 120 18.43 10.71 -3.68
C ALA A 120 17.81 10.69 -5.07
N ILE A 121 18.43 11.42 -6.00
CA ILE A 121 18.28 11.12 -7.42
C ILE A 121 19.26 9.99 -7.71
N SER A 122 18.72 8.81 -7.96
CA SER A 122 19.49 7.80 -8.66
C SER A 122 19.30 8.05 -10.15
N ALA A 123 20.27 7.65 -10.97
CA ALA A 123 19.95 7.44 -12.38
C ALA A 123 18.68 6.60 -12.38
N ASP A 124 17.65 7.01 -13.14
CA ASP A 124 16.60 6.06 -13.48
C ASP A 124 17.37 4.89 -14.09
N ASP A 125 17.50 3.83 -13.31
CA ASP A 125 18.12 2.62 -13.76
C ASP A 125 16.99 2.02 -14.61
N GLU A 126 16.83 2.58 -15.82
CA GLU A 126 15.92 2.09 -16.87
C GLU A 126 16.24 0.61 -17.18
N HIS A 127 17.35 0.10 -16.63
CA HIS A 127 17.81 -1.28 -16.69
C HIS A 127 17.57 -2.11 -15.42
N LEU A 128 17.03 -1.56 -14.33
CA LEU A 128 16.60 -2.38 -13.19
C LEU A 128 15.30 -3.10 -13.56
N LEU A 129 15.44 -4.39 -13.86
CA LEU A 129 14.34 -5.33 -13.97
C LEU A 129 13.52 -5.30 -12.67
N ARG A 130 12.32 -4.72 -12.73
CA ARG A 130 11.37 -4.60 -11.62
C ARG A 130 10.05 -5.23 -11.99
N ILE A 131 9.41 -5.84 -11.00
CA ILE A 131 8.04 -6.35 -11.14
C ILE A 131 7.10 -5.16 -11.39
N PRO A 132 6.27 -5.19 -12.45
CA PRO A 132 5.32 -4.12 -12.74
C PRO A 132 4.39 -3.83 -11.56
N ARG A 133 4.24 -2.53 -11.25
CA ARG A 133 3.41 -2.03 -10.16
C ARG A 133 2.61 -0.80 -10.59
N ASP A 134 1.38 -0.70 -10.11
CA ASP A 134 0.53 0.49 -10.29
C ASP A 134 0.29 1.16 -8.92
N ARG A 135 0.49 2.48 -8.84
CA ARG A 135 0.33 3.24 -7.58
C ARG A 135 -1.13 3.61 -7.31
N ALA A 136 -1.96 3.71 -8.34
CA ALA A 136 -3.37 4.06 -8.24
C ALA A 136 -4.23 2.80 -8.02
N ASP A 137 -4.04 1.77 -8.83
CA ASP A 137 -4.76 0.49 -8.70
C ASP A 137 -3.85 -0.72 -8.97
N ASP A 138 -3.18 -1.19 -7.91
CA ASP A 138 -2.28 -2.34 -7.96
C ASP A 138 -3.02 -3.70 -7.99
N TYR A 139 -4.34 -3.72 -8.09
CA TYR A 139 -5.15 -4.94 -8.13
C TYR A 139 -6.02 -5.01 -9.40
N GLY A 140 -5.91 -4.04 -10.30
CA GLY A 140 -6.59 -4.05 -11.59
C GLY A 140 -6.13 -5.21 -12.49
N ALA A 141 -7.01 -5.67 -13.39
CA ALA A 141 -6.70 -6.75 -14.32
C ALA A 141 -5.48 -6.45 -15.20
N ASP A 142 -5.30 -5.20 -15.61
CA ASP A 142 -4.20 -4.77 -16.48
C ASP A 142 -2.83 -4.90 -15.80
N ILE A 143 -2.71 -4.47 -14.54
CA ILE A 143 -1.43 -4.56 -13.82
C ILE A 143 -1.09 -6.01 -13.47
N ILE A 144 -2.10 -6.82 -13.13
CA ILE A 144 -1.93 -8.26 -12.89
C ILE A 144 -1.43 -8.94 -14.16
N LYS A 145 -2.02 -8.64 -15.32
CA LYS A 145 -1.58 -9.17 -16.61
C LYS A 145 -0.14 -8.77 -16.94
N LYS A 146 0.23 -7.50 -16.71
CA LYS A 146 1.63 -7.03 -16.88
C LYS A 146 2.60 -7.83 -16.01
N ARG A 147 2.24 -8.16 -14.76
CA ARG A 147 3.07 -9.03 -13.91
C ARG A 147 3.15 -10.46 -14.44
N GLN A 148 2.05 -11.02 -14.91
CA GLN A 148 2.04 -12.36 -15.51
C GLN A 148 2.94 -12.42 -16.74
N GLU A 149 2.88 -11.41 -17.61
CA GLU A 149 3.77 -11.28 -18.78
C GLU A 149 5.23 -11.13 -18.36
N PHE A 150 5.51 -10.27 -17.37
CA PHE A 150 6.85 -10.09 -16.81
C PHE A 150 7.43 -11.41 -16.28
N VAL A 151 6.66 -12.18 -15.49
CA VAL A 151 7.13 -13.46 -14.95
C VAL A 151 7.39 -14.46 -16.08
N GLN A 152 6.53 -14.53 -17.10
CA GLN A 152 6.73 -15.43 -18.24
C GLN A 152 7.97 -15.06 -19.04
N GLN A 153 8.20 -13.77 -19.29
CA GLN A 153 9.39 -13.29 -20.01
C GLN A 153 10.67 -13.54 -19.21
N PHE A 154 10.64 -13.27 -17.91
CA PHE A 154 11.79 -13.44 -17.04
C PHE A 154 12.18 -14.90 -16.84
N THR A 155 11.20 -15.79 -16.69
CA THR A 155 11.44 -17.22 -16.39
C THR A 155 11.46 -18.13 -17.62
N GLY A 156 10.89 -17.69 -18.74
CA GLY A 156 10.61 -18.52 -19.90
C GLY A 156 9.48 -19.56 -19.69
N ALA A 157 8.89 -19.62 -18.49
CA ALA A 157 7.81 -20.55 -18.17
C ALA A 157 6.45 -20.01 -18.62
N ARG A 158 5.49 -20.91 -18.87
CA ARG A 158 4.10 -20.55 -19.17
C ARG A 158 3.22 -20.66 -17.92
N LEU A 159 2.37 -19.66 -17.68
CA LEU A 159 1.49 -19.62 -16.49
C LEU A 159 0.09 -20.15 -16.79
N ASN A 160 -0.03 -21.42 -17.20
CA ASN A 160 -1.30 -21.97 -17.68
C ASN A 160 -2.41 -21.98 -16.61
N HIS A 161 -2.09 -22.35 -15.37
CA HIS A 161 -3.10 -22.55 -14.30
C HIS A 161 -3.00 -21.50 -13.20
N VAL A 162 -1.79 -21.06 -12.86
CA VAL A 162 -1.59 -20.11 -11.76
C VAL A 162 -2.14 -18.72 -12.09
N ALA A 163 -2.15 -18.32 -13.36
CA ALA A 163 -2.75 -17.05 -13.79
C ALA A 163 -4.29 -17.07 -13.78
N GLN A 164 -4.91 -18.24 -13.64
CA GLN A 164 -6.35 -18.42 -13.74
C GLN A 164 -7.00 -18.47 -12.37
N PHE A 165 -7.87 -17.50 -12.10
CA PHE A 165 -8.69 -17.43 -10.90
C PHE A 165 -10.01 -16.70 -11.23
N THR A 166 -11.04 -16.91 -10.41
CA THR A 166 -12.41 -16.44 -10.70
C THR A 166 -12.93 -15.44 -9.68
N PHE A 167 -12.17 -15.13 -8.63
CA PHE A 167 -12.56 -14.12 -7.65
C PHE A 167 -12.17 -12.72 -8.12
N ASP A 168 -12.80 -11.71 -7.53
CA ASP A 168 -12.44 -10.31 -7.72
C ASP A 168 -11.04 -10.04 -7.13
N PRO A 169 -10.04 -9.65 -7.94
CA PRO A 169 -8.72 -9.28 -7.45
C PRO A 169 -8.72 -8.28 -6.29
N GLN A 170 -9.68 -7.34 -6.27
CA GLN A 170 -9.76 -6.31 -5.24
C GLN A 170 -10.00 -6.90 -3.84
N ALA A 171 -10.63 -8.07 -3.75
CA ALA A 171 -10.84 -8.79 -2.49
C ALA A 171 -9.53 -9.28 -1.84
N THR A 172 -8.43 -9.30 -2.58
CA THR A 172 -7.11 -9.70 -2.06
C THR A 172 -6.34 -8.55 -1.40
N LYS A 173 -6.90 -7.34 -1.37
CA LYS A 173 -6.27 -6.18 -0.74
C LYS A 173 -6.01 -6.41 0.75
N GLY A 174 -4.75 -6.32 1.15
CA GLY A 174 -4.29 -6.60 2.51
C GLY A 174 -4.00 -8.08 2.80
N ASN A 175 -4.25 -8.96 1.83
CA ASN A 175 -3.92 -10.39 1.90
C ASN A 175 -2.62 -10.72 1.14
N ILE A 176 -2.33 -9.99 0.05
CA ILE A 176 -1.14 -10.21 -0.78
C ILE A 176 -0.73 -8.94 -1.54
N GLU A 177 0.56 -8.75 -1.76
CA GLU A 177 1.10 -7.74 -2.69
C GLU A 177 1.46 -8.36 -4.04
N ASN A 178 1.51 -7.54 -5.10
CA ASN A 178 1.92 -7.98 -6.44
C ASN A 178 1.16 -9.22 -6.95
N LEU A 179 -0.16 -9.31 -6.69
CA LEU A 179 -1.02 -10.42 -7.11
C LEU A 179 -0.76 -10.82 -8.58
N THR A 180 -0.19 -12.01 -8.80
CA THR A 180 0.10 -12.49 -10.15
C THR A 180 -0.78 -13.68 -10.52
N GLY A 181 -1.34 -14.35 -9.52
CA GLY A 181 -2.09 -15.58 -9.69
C GLY A 181 -2.40 -16.25 -8.36
N VAL A 182 -2.75 -17.53 -8.43
CA VAL A 182 -3.16 -18.34 -7.28
C VAL A 182 -2.50 -19.72 -7.31
N ALA A 183 -2.24 -20.25 -6.12
CA ALA A 183 -2.00 -21.69 -5.95
C ALA A 183 -3.34 -22.38 -5.72
N GLN A 184 -3.68 -23.35 -6.58
CA GLN A 184 -4.89 -24.15 -6.43
C GLN A 184 -4.60 -25.33 -5.50
N VAL A 185 -5.36 -25.46 -4.41
CA VAL A 185 -5.22 -26.55 -3.44
C VAL A 185 -6.44 -27.48 -3.59
N PRO A 186 -6.25 -28.81 -3.75
CA PRO A 186 -7.36 -29.74 -3.80
C PRO A 186 -8.22 -29.66 -2.54
N LEU A 187 -9.55 -29.74 -2.71
CA LEU A 187 -10.53 -29.64 -1.63
C LEU A 187 -11.36 -30.93 -1.57
N GLY A 188 -11.45 -31.53 -0.38
CA GLY A 188 -12.34 -32.65 -0.09
C GLY A 188 -13.26 -32.35 1.10
N PHE A 189 -14.28 -33.18 1.29
CA PHE A 189 -15.19 -33.11 2.43
C PHE A 189 -15.15 -34.43 3.22
N ALA A 190 -15.09 -34.32 4.55
CA ALA A 190 -15.23 -35.45 5.47
C ALA A 190 -16.49 -35.26 6.31
N GLY A 191 -17.30 -36.31 6.49
CA GLY A 191 -18.50 -36.27 7.31
C GLY A 191 -19.69 -37.08 6.78
N PRO A 192 -20.90 -36.83 7.33
CA PRO A 192 -21.19 -35.79 8.33
C PRO A 192 -20.65 -36.15 9.72
N LEU A 193 -20.25 -35.16 10.52
CA LEU A 193 -19.86 -35.32 11.93
C LEU A 193 -20.98 -34.83 12.84
N HIS A 194 -21.46 -35.70 13.72
CA HIS A 194 -22.46 -35.36 14.73
C HIS A 194 -21.80 -34.65 15.92
N ILE A 195 -22.22 -33.40 16.17
CA ILE A 195 -21.71 -32.58 17.28
C ILE A 195 -22.88 -32.17 18.19
N ASP A 196 -22.72 -32.34 19.51
CA ASP A 196 -23.52 -31.74 20.57
C ASP A 196 -22.62 -30.82 21.42
N GLY A 197 -22.33 -29.64 20.87
CA GLY A 197 -21.50 -28.62 21.51
C GLY A 197 -22.29 -27.38 21.90
N GLU A 198 -21.68 -26.51 22.70
CA GLU A 198 -22.34 -25.27 23.13
C GLU A 198 -22.64 -24.30 21.97
N ASN A 199 -21.75 -24.24 20.96
CA ASN A 199 -21.83 -23.32 19.81
C ASN A 199 -22.18 -24.02 18.49
N ALA A 200 -22.18 -25.36 18.45
CA ALA A 200 -22.45 -26.15 17.26
C ALA A 200 -23.24 -27.39 17.64
N LYS A 201 -24.44 -27.55 17.08
CA LYS A 201 -25.31 -28.71 17.30
C LYS A 201 -25.87 -29.24 15.98
N GLY A 202 -25.63 -30.51 15.69
CA GLY A 202 -26.12 -31.18 14.49
C GLY A 202 -25.02 -31.87 13.68
N GLU A 203 -25.31 -32.10 12.40
CA GLU A 203 -24.45 -32.79 11.46
C GLU A 203 -23.66 -31.79 10.61
N PHE A 204 -22.33 -31.95 10.55
CA PHE A 204 -21.45 -31.03 9.82
C PHE A 204 -20.60 -31.76 8.77
N LEU A 205 -20.54 -31.20 7.56
CA LEU A 205 -19.51 -31.58 6.58
C LEU A 205 -18.28 -30.71 6.78
N ILE A 206 -17.12 -31.35 6.91
CA ILE A 206 -15.86 -30.68 7.20
C ILE A 206 -15.08 -30.52 5.90
N PRO A 207 -14.92 -29.28 5.37
CA PRO A 207 -14.07 -29.02 4.23
C PRO A 207 -12.59 -29.13 4.64
N LEU A 208 -11.80 -29.84 3.83
CA LEU A 208 -10.37 -30.05 4.03
C LEU A 208 -9.63 -29.74 2.73
N ALA A 209 -8.85 -28.67 2.71
CA ALA A 209 -7.95 -28.32 1.60
C ALA A 209 -6.58 -28.95 1.86
N THR A 210 -6.17 -29.93 1.05
CA THR A 210 -4.92 -30.67 1.27
C THR A 210 -4.39 -31.30 -0.01
N THR A 211 -3.07 -31.47 -0.08
CA THR A 211 -2.37 -32.31 -1.07
C THR A 211 -1.95 -33.67 -0.49
N GLU A 212 -2.13 -33.88 0.81
CA GLU A 212 -1.76 -35.13 1.48
C GLU A 212 -2.76 -36.25 1.14
N GLY A 213 -2.24 -37.33 0.56
CA GLY A 213 -3.03 -38.52 0.26
C GLY A 213 -3.63 -39.13 1.53
N THR A 214 -4.79 -39.77 1.39
CA THR A 214 -5.50 -40.48 2.49
C THR A 214 -6.02 -39.63 3.65
N LEU A 215 -5.60 -38.36 3.80
CA LEU A 215 -5.99 -37.51 4.93
C LEU A 215 -7.52 -37.38 5.06
N VAL A 216 -8.19 -36.94 3.99
CA VAL A 216 -9.66 -36.77 3.96
C VAL A 216 -10.38 -38.09 4.25
N ALA A 217 -9.92 -39.19 3.64
CA ALA A 217 -10.51 -40.51 3.84
C ALA A 217 -10.33 -41.03 5.28
N SER A 218 -9.18 -40.76 5.89
CA SER A 218 -8.89 -41.11 7.28
C SER A 218 -9.80 -40.36 8.25
N TYR A 219 -9.93 -39.04 8.09
CA TYR A 219 -10.88 -38.22 8.86
C TYR A 219 -12.31 -38.73 8.68
N ASN A 220 -12.73 -39.03 7.45
CA ASN A 220 -14.07 -39.55 7.18
C ASN A 220 -14.34 -40.88 7.91
N ARG A 221 -13.34 -41.77 7.97
CA ARG A 221 -13.44 -43.03 8.73
C ARG A 221 -13.53 -42.78 10.24
N GLY A 222 -12.71 -41.88 10.77
CA GLY A 222 -12.75 -41.49 12.18
C GLY A 222 -14.11 -40.91 12.57
N ILE A 223 -14.64 -40.00 11.75
CA ILE A 223 -15.97 -39.41 11.95
C ILE A 223 -17.05 -40.50 11.98
N LYS A 224 -17.01 -41.47 11.07
CA LYS A 224 -17.94 -42.61 11.11
C LYS A 224 -17.90 -43.34 12.45
N LEU A 225 -16.71 -43.59 13.01
CA LEU A 225 -16.56 -44.24 14.31
C LEU A 225 -17.10 -43.39 15.47
N LEU A 226 -16.88 -42.08 15.44
CA LEU A 226 -17.42 -41.14 16.43
C LEU A 226 -18.94 -41.11 16.40
N ASN A 227 -19.55 -41.05 15.21
CA ASN A 227 -21.01 -41.04 15.08
C ASN A 227 -21.63 -42.36 15.55
N LEU A 228 -21.00 -43.51 15.24
CA LEU A 228 -21.42 -44.81 15.77
C LEU A 228 -21.32 -44.89 17.29
N SER A 229 -20.52 -44.01 17.91
CA SER A 229 -20.35 -43.90 19.35
C SER A 229 -21.26 -42.83 19.99
N GLY A 230 -22.24 -42.29 19.24
CA GLY A 230 -23.17 -41.26 19.72
C GLY A 230 -22.75 -39.82 19.43
N GLY A 231 -21.72 -39.63 18.61
CA GLY A 231 -21.21 -38.31 18.21
C GLY A 231 -20.26 -37.69 19.24
N VAL A 232 -19.99 -36.39 19.06
CA VAL A 232 -18.97 -35.65 19.83
C VAL A 232 -19.61 -34.57 20.68
N ARG A 233 -19.29 -34.53 21.97
CA ARG A 233 -19.61 -33.41 22.87
C ARG A 233 -18.39 -32.52 23.06
N CYS A 234 -18.53 -31.20 22.84
CA CYS A 234 -17.44 -30.24 22.95
C CYS A 234 -17.86 -28.89 23.55
N THR A 235 -16.93 -28.18 24.18
CA THR A 235 -17.10 -26.84 24.77
C THR A 235 -15.79 -26.05 24.63
N VAL A 236 -15.86 -24.72 24.58
CA VAL A 236 -14.72 -23.81 24.53
C VAL A 236 -14.33 -23.43 25.95
N VAL A 237 -13.15 -23.86 26.39
CA VAL A 237 -12.67 -23.61 27.77
C VAL A 237 -12.07 -22.20 27.94
N GLY A 238 -11.64 -21.56 26.85
CA GLY A 238 -11.14 -20.19 26.87
C GLY A 238 -10.92 -19.66 25.46
N ASP A 239 -11.12 -18.35 25.28
CA ASP A 239 -10.95 -17.64 24.01
C ASP A 239 -10.23 -16.31 24.26
N ALA A 240 -8.98 -16.20 23.81
CA ALA A 240 -8.18 -15.00 23.98
C ALA A 240 -7.13 -14.86 22.87
N MET A 241 -7.08 -13.68 22.25
CA MET A 241 -5.97 -13.25 21.40
C MET A 241 -4.99 -12.44 22.23
N GLN A 242 -3.73 -12.88 22.29
CA GLN A 242 -2.69 -12.17 23.05
C GLN A 242 -1.74 -11.44 22.11
N ARG A 243 -1.34 -10.23 22.51
CA ARG A 243 -0.26 -9.48 21.89
C ARG A 243 0.51 -8.77 23.00
N ALA A 244 1.81 -9.03 23.08
CA ALA A 244 2.70 -8.39 24.06
C ALA A 244 3.77 -7.59 23.30
N PRO A 245 3.50 -6.33 22.91
CA PRO A 245 4.51 -5.46 22.33
C PRO A 245 5.54 -5.05 23.40
N VAL A 246 6.78 -4.84 22.98
CA VAL A 246 7.87 -4.23 23.77
C VAL A 246 8.07 -2.79 23.31
#